data_AF-A0A7Y4KTX4-F1
#
_entry.id   AF-A0A7Y4KTX4-F1
#
_cell.length_a   1.000
_cell.length_b   1.000
_cell.length_c   1.000
_cell.angle_alpha   90.00
_cell.angle_beta   90.00
_cell.angle_gamma   90.00
#
_symmetry.space_group_name_H-M   'P 1'
#
loop_
_entity.id
_entity.type
_entity.pdbx_description
1 polymer ?
#
loop_
_entity_poly.entity_id
_entity_poly.type
_entity_poly.pdbx_seq_one_letter_code
_entity_poly.pdbx_strand_id
1 'polypeptide(L)'
;QMAARQTSLGIAQPRAEYLSMMRGDSTPMPAMRPAWMTDVPSAATLFDGGTATAQAPAAVAEPVAAPPADDDDAHPFGFAVAQLHGIYVLAQNTRGMVLVDMHAAHERILYEQLKTALETKRVEVQPLLIPVTFAASPVEIGTAEEFRDTLTLLGFD
;
A
#
# COMPACT_ATOMS: atom_id res chain seq x y z
N GLN A 1 31.49 -19.74 -43.56
CA GLN A 1 30.39 -20.59 -43.07
C GLN A 1 30.01 -20.09 -41.68
N MET A 2 28.95 -19.28 -41.60
CA MET A 2 28.47 -18.70 -40.34
C MET A 2 27.15 -19.39 -39.98
N ALA A 3 27.16 -20.14 -38.87
CA ALA A 3 25.98 -20.79 -38.32
C ALA A 3 25.33 -19.87 -37.29
N ALA A 4 24.22 -19.23 -37.68
CA ALA A 4 23.35 -18.51 -36.76
C ALA A 4 22.57 -19.52 -35.92
N ARG A 5 22.83 -19.56 -34.61
CA ARG A 5 22.02 -20.29 -33.64
C ARG A 5 20.71 -19.54 -33.43
N GLN A 6 19.64 -20.12 -33.93
CA GLN A 6 18.26 -19.74 -33.69
C GLN A 6 17.92 -20.07 -32.23
N THR A 7 17.58 -19.07 -31.41
CA THR A 7 17.03 -19.28 -30.06
C THR A 7 15.55 -18.89 -30.13
N SER A 8 14.68 -19.90 -30.17
CA SER A 8 13.23 -19.73 -30.13
C SER A 8 12.80 -19.29 -28.73
N LEU A 9 12.41 -18.03 -28.57
CA LEU A 9 11.76 -17.57 -27.35
C LEU A 9 10.30 -18.04 -27.38
N GLY A 10 10.04 -19.13 -26.69
CA GLY A 10 8.69 -19.68 -26.54
C GLY A 10 7.86 -18.81 -25.61
N ILE A 11 7.09 -17.88 -26.16
CA ILE A 11 5.77 -17.50 -25.65
C ILE A 11 4.88 -17.22 -26.87
N ALA A 12 4.12 -18.24 -27.27
CA ALA A 12 2.94 -18.05 -28.09
C ALA A 12 1.86 -18.96 -27.50
N GLN A 13 1.11 -18.45 -26.53
CA GLN A 13 -0.08 -19.15 -26.05
C GLN A 13 -1.17 -19.09 -27.15
N PRO A 14 -1.92 -20.19 -27.36
CA PRO A 14 -2.92 -20.26 -28.41
C PRO A 14 -4.15 -19.40 -28.06
N ARG A 15 -4.55 -18.55 -29.01
CA ARG A 15 -5.67 -17.58 -29.01
C ARG A 15 -7.05 -18.14 -28.59
N ALA A 16 -7.19 -19.45 -28.38
CA ALA A 16 -8.46 -20.10 -28.01
C ALA A 16 -8.85 -19.88 -26.54
N GLU A 17 -7.88 -19.84 -25.61
CA GLU A 17 -8.16 -19.64 -24.17
C GLU A 17 -8.67 -18.23 -23.85
N TYR A 18 -8.24 -17.23 -24.63
CA TYR A 18 -8.73 -15.85 -24.46
C TYR A 18 -10.20 -15.71 -24.89
N LEU A 19 -10.66 -16.56 -25.81
CA LEU A 19 -12.01 -16.49 -26.37
C LEU A 19 -13.08 -17.18 -25.50
N SER A 20 -12.68 -18.09 -24.60
CA SER A 20 -13.58 -18.73 -23.63
C SER A 20 -13.84 -17.86 -22.40
N MET A 21 -12.92 -16.97 -22.02
CA MET A 21 -13.08 -16.06 -20.89
C MET A 21 -14.02 -14.88 -21.19
N MET A 22 -14.19 -14.51 -22.46
CA MET A 22 -15.11 -13.47 -22.93
C MET A 22 -16.55 -13.95 -23.17
N ARG A 23 -16.81 -15.26 -23.08
CA ARG A 23 -18.15 -15.83 -23.23
C ARG A 23 -18.60 -16.28 -21.84
N GLY A 24 -19.38 -15.44 -21.18
CA GLY A 24 -19.78 -15.59 -19.78
C GLY A 24 -20.66 -16.82 -19.49
N ASP A 25 -20.07 -18.00 -19.49
CA ASP A 25 -20.60 -19.18 -18.82
C ASP A 25 -19.82 -19.38 -17.51
N SER A 26 -20.39 -18.89 -16.42
CA SER A 26 -19.90 -19.12 -15.07
C SER A 26 -20.35 -20.50 -14.59
N THR A 27 -19.57 -21.54 -14.83
CA THR A 27 -19.62 -22.75 -14.00
C THR A 27 -19.02 -22.41 -12.64
N PRO A 28 -19.77 -22.50 -11.52
CA PRO A 28 -19.20 -22.25 -10.21
C PRO A 28 -18.16 -23.34 -9.91
N MET A 29 -16.91 -22.91 -9.68
CA MET A 29 -15.86 -23.80 -9.20
C MET A 29 -16.20 -24.26 -7.77
N PRO A 30 -16.00 -25.55 -7.42
CA PRO A 30 -16.10 -25.98 -6.03
C PRO A 30 -15.03 -25.27 -5.21
N ALA A 31 -15.42 -24.67 -4.09
CA ALA A 31 -14.50 -24.03 -3.15
C ALA A 31 -13.59 -25.10 -2.52
N MET A 32 -12.41 -25.30 -3.07
CA MET A 32 -11.42 -26.23 -2.53
C MET A 32 -10.75 -25.57 -1.32
N ARG A 33 -11.17 -25.96 -0.12
CA ARG A 33 -10.51 -25.55 1.13
C ARG A 33 -9.19 -26.31 1.27
N PRO A 34 -8.04 -25.63 1.41
CA PRO A 34 -6.77 -26.31 1.61
C PRO A 34 -6.71 -26.97 3.00
N ALA A 35 -6.06 -28.13 3.09
CA ALA A 35 -6.09 -29.05 4.25
C ALA A 35 -5.49 -28.51 5.56
N TRP A 36 -4.90 -27.32 5.56
CA TRP A 36 -4.42 -26.65 6.78
C TRP A 36 -5.49 -25.77 7.43
N MET A 37 -6.66 -25.64 6.79
CA MET A 37 -7.76 -24.74 7.16
C MET A 37 -9.01 -25.50 7.63
N THR A 38 -8.86 -26.78 7.99
CA THR A 38 -9.92 -27.71 8.39
C THR A 38 -10.43 -27.48 9.81
N ASP A 39 -9.61 -26.91 10.70
CA ASP A 39 -9.94 -26.79 12.13
C ASP A 39 -10.32 -25.35 12.55
N VAL A 40 -10.55 -24.45 11.59
CA VAL A 40 -11.04 -23.09 11.90
C VAL A 40 -12.57 -23.11 11.87
N PRO A 41 -13.27 -22.93 13.01
CA PRO A 41 -14.71 -22.81 13.01
C PRO A 41 -15.13 -21.54 12.25
N SER A 42 -16.19 -21.65 11.45
CA SER A 42 -16.79 -20.48 10.81
C SER A 42 -17.25 -19.50 11.89
N ALA A 43 -17.15 -18.19 11.63
CA ALA A 43 -17.57 -17.14 12.55
C ALA A 43 -19.03 -17.30 13.03
N ALA A 44 -19.83 -18.10 12.33
CA ALA A 44 -21.20 -18.45 12.70
C ALA A 44 -21.35 -19.31 13.97
N THR A 45 -20.32 -20.04 14.43
CA THR A 45 -20.44 -20.96 15.59
C THR A 45 -19.89 -20.42 16.90
N LEU A 46 -19.35 -19.20 16.94
CA LEU A 46 -18.77 -18.62 18.18
C LEU A 46 -19.80 -17.91 19.09
N PHE A 47 -21.07 -17.83 18.66
CA PHE A 47 -22.15 -17.24 19.44
C PHE A 47 -23.30 -18.24 19.60
N ASP A 48 -23.10 -19.26 20.44
CA ASP A 48 -24.21 -20.01 21.04
C ASP A 48 -24.21 -19.78 22.54
N GLY A 49 -25.14 -18.96 23.02
CA GLY A 49 -25.21 -18.54 24.41
C GLY A 49 -26.26 -17.47 24.67
N GLY A 50 -27.52 -17.88 24.70
CA GLY A 50 -28.58 -17.16 25.41
C GLY A 50 -29.43 -16.21 24.56
N THR A 51 -30.71 -16.57 24.44
CA THR A 51 -31.78 -15.74 23.89
C THR A 51 -31.96 -14.45 24.69
N ALA A 52 -31.28 -13.39 24.28
CA ALA A 52 -31.68 -12.02 24.58
C ALA A 52 -32.16 -11.40 23.27
N THR A 53 -33.45 -11.14 23.17
CA THR A 53 -34.03 -10.32 22.09
C THR A 53 -33.50 -8.90 22.22
N ALA A 54 -32.32 -8.64 21.65
CA ALA A 54 -31.85 -7.31 21.37
C ALA A 54 -32.66 -6.79 20.18
N GLN A 55 -33.75 -6.08 20.47
CA GLN A 55 -34.38 -5.19 19.51
C GLN A 55 -33.33 -4.15 19.11
N ALA A 56 -32.70 -4.36 17.95
CA ALA A 56 -31.97 -3.30 17.27
C ALA A 56 -32.98 -2.22 16.88
N PRO A 57 -32.77 -0.94 17.23
CA PRO A 57 -33.58 0.11 16.63
C PRO A 57 -33.30 0.07 15.13
N ALA A 58 -34.35 -0.21 14.34
CA ALA A 58 -34.35 -0.02 12.91
C ALA A 58 -34.25 1.49 12.62
N ALA A 59 -33.05 2.04 12.80
CA ALA A 59 -32.68 3.27 12.15
C ALA A 59 -32.61 2.94 10.66
N VAL A 60 -33.64 3.36 9.93
CA VAL A 60 -33.59 3.45 8.48
C VAL A 60 -32.44 4.42 8.19
N ALA A 61 -31.25 3.87 7.95
CA ALA A 61 -30.16 4.63 7.39
C ALA A 61 -30.62 4.98 5.98
N GLU A 62 -31.18 6.18 5.83
CA GLU A 62 -31.28 6.78 4.51
C GLU A 62 -29.89 6.68 3.86
N PRO A 63 -29.79 6.22 2.61
CA PRO A 63 -28.54 6.28 1.91
C PRO A 63 -28.20 7.77 1.82
N VAL A 64 -27.27 8.23 2.65
CA VAL A 64 -26.65 9.53 2.48
C VAL A 64 -26.06 9.47 1.09
N ALA A 65 -26.74 10.12 0.15
CA ALA A 65 -26.27 10.25 -1.21
C ALA A 65 -24.86 10.81 -1.09
N ALA A 66 -23.88 10.02 -1.54
CA ALA A 66 -22.53 10.50 -1.69
C ALA A 66 -22.61 11.81 -2.49
N PRO A 67 -21.95 12.89 -2.04
CA PRO A 67 -21.94 14.12 -2.80
C PRO A 67 -21.51 13.79 -4.25
N PRO A 68 -22.12 14.44 -5.26
CA PRO A 68 -21.74 14.19 -6.65
C PRO A 68 -20.22 14.40 -6.76
N ALA A 69 -19.51 13.34 -7.16
CA ALA A 69 -18.08 13.37 -7.38
C ALA A 69 -17.79 14.12 -8.69
N ASP A 70 -18.12 15.41 -8.73
CA ASP A 70 -17.63 16.31 -9.75
C ASP A 70 -16.29 16.85 -9.26
N ASP A 71 -15.24 16.05 -9.39
CA ASP A 71 -13.88 16.53 -9.17
C ASP A 71 -12.90 15.67 -9.99
N ASP A 72 -12.93 15.87 -11.31
CA ASP A 72 -11.86 15.44 -12.19
C ASP A 72 -10.47 16.03 -11.79
N ASP A 73 -10.48 17.03 -10.88
CA ASP A 73 -9.31 17.69 -10.28
C ASP A 73 -8.98 17.26 -8.84
N ALA A 74 -9.79 16.45 -8.14
CA ALA A 74 -9.50 16.02 -6.76
C ALA A 74 -8.23 15.17 -6.64
N HIS A 75 -7.81 14.54 -7.74
CA HIS A 75 -6.64 13.69 -7.80
C HIS A 75 -5.70 14.18 -8.92
N PRO A 76 -4.84 15.17 -8.65
CA PRO A 76 -3.97 15.76 -9.68
C PRO A 76 -3.04 14.74 -10.33
N PHE A 77 -2.61 13.71 -9.58
CA PHE A 77 -1.83 12.57 -10.09
C PHE A 77 -2.69 11.37 -10.50
N GLY A 78 -3.99 11.42 -10.25
CA GLY A 78 -4.93 10.34 -10.54
C GLY A 78 -4.64 9.08 -9.73
N PHE A 79 -4.93 7.93 -10.34
CA PHE A 79 -4.81 6.62 -9.70
C PHE A 79 -3.62 5.85 -10.25
N ALA A 80 -2.86 5.20 -9.37
CA ALA A 80 -1.73 4.36 -9.77
C ALA A 80 -2.21 3.13 -10.54
N VAL A 81 -1.59 2.87 -11.69
CA VAL A 81 -1.92 1.77 -12.62
C VAL A 81 -0.85 0.68 -12.55
N ALA A 82 0.43 1.06 -12.52
CA ALA A 82 1.54 0.11 -12.52
C ALA A 82 2.83 0.72 -11.92
N GLN A 83 3.80 -0.14 -11.63
CA GLN A 83 5.17 0.25 -11.29
C GLN A 83 6.11 -0.23 -12.39
N LEU A 84 7.01 0.66 -12.85
CA LEU A 84 7.97 0.37 -13.90
C LEU A 84 9.39 0.30 -13.33
N HIS A 85 10.07 -0.83 -13.56
CA HIS A 85 11.45 -1.08 -13.14
C HIS A 85 11.73 -0.83 -11.64
N GLY A 86 10.70 -0.84 -10.78
CA GLY A 86 10.82 -0.55 -9.35
C GLY A 86 11.11 0.91 -8.99
N ILE A 87 11.23 1.81 -9.97
CA ILE A 87 11.68 3.20 -9.76
C ILE A 87 10.64 4.25 -10.15
N TYR A 88 9.73 3.91 -11.07
CA TYR A 88 8.65 4.82 -11.49
C TYR A 88 7.28 4.25 -11.15
N VAL A 89 6.37 5.15 -10.76
CA VAL A 89 4.93 4.86 -10.66
C VAL A 89 4.24 5.44 -11.90
N LEU A 90 3.50 4.59 -12.61
CA LEU A 90 2.63 4.99 -13.70
C LEU A 90 1.23 5.19 -13.14
N ALA A 91 0.66 6.38 -13.34
CA ALA A 91 -0.68 6.74 -12.90
C ALA A 91 -1.51 7.30 -14.05
N GLN A 92 -2.84 7.27 -13.91
CA GLN A 92 -3.78 7.81 -14.88
C GLN A 92 -4.72 8.80 -14.19
N ASN A 93 -4.82 10.00 -14.76
CA ASN A 93 -5.81 11.02 -14.40
C ASN A 93 -6.68 11.37 -15.63
N THR A 94 -7.57 12.33 -15.45
CA THR A 94 -8.54 12.81 -16.45
C THR A 94 -7.89 13.46 -17.66
N ARG A 95 -6.65 13.94 -17.50
CA ARG A 95 -5.81 14.53 -18.55
C ARG A 95 -4.95 13.50 -19.29
N GLY A 96 -4.81 12.28 -18.77
CA GLY A 96 -4.05 11.19 -19.38
C GLY A 96 -3.12 10.46 -18.42
N MET A 97 -1.97 10.01 -18.95
CA MET A 97 -0.98 9.24 -18.20
C MET A 97 0.06 10.16 -17.54
N VAL A 98 0.43 9.82 -16.31
CA VAL A 98 1.47 10.50 -15.52
C VAL A 98 2.53 9.49 -15.11
N LEU A 99 3.80 9.86 -15.25
CA LEU A 99 4.93 9.06 -14.77
C LEU A 99 5.62 9.81 -13.63
N VAL A 100 5.76 9.14 -12.49
CA VAL A 100 6.33 9.73 -11.27
C VAL A 100 7.59 8.98 -10.89
N ASP A 101 8.70 9.69 -10.67
CA ASP A 101 9.88 9.13 -10.01
C ASP A 101 9.59 8.97 -8.52
N MET A 102 9.57 7.72 -8.06
CA MET A 102 9.24 7.39 -6.68
C MET A 102 10.28 7.93 -5.70
N HIS A 103 11.57 7.92 -6.06
CA HIS A 103 12.64 8.40 -5.18
C HIS A 103 12.51 9.90 -5.00
N ALA A 104 12.46 10.65 -6.10
CA ALA A 104 12.35 12.10 -6.04
C ALA A 104 11.04 12.56 -5.38
N ALA A 105 9.91 11.87 -5.65
CA ALA A 105 8.64 12.18 -5.01
C ALA A 105 8.67 11.90 -3.51
N HIS A 106 9.22 10.75 -3.09
CA HIS A 106 9.33 10.38 -1.68
C HIS A 106 10.23 11.38 -0.92
N GLU A 107 11.40 11.69 -1.47
CA GLU A 107 12.31 12.67 -0.87
C GLU A 107 11.68 14.05 -0.79
N ARG A 108 10.95 14.49 -1.82
CA ARG A 108 10.28 15.80 -1.83
C ARG A 108 9.18 15.89 -0.76
N ILE A 109 8.35 14.85 -0.64
CA ILE A 109 7.28 14.80 0.37
C ILE A 109 7.90 14.80 1.76
N LEU A 110 8.89 13.94 2.00
CA LEU A 110 9.56 13.83 3.29
C LEU A 110 10.26 15.13 3.69
N TYR A 111 10.96 15.79 2.75
CA TYR A 111 11.63 17.06 3.00
C TYR A 111 10.64 18.14 3.43
N GLU A 112 9.52 18.31 2.72
CA GLU A 112 8.54 19.33 3.05
C GLU A 112 7.82 19.03 4.38
N GLN A 113 7.57 17.76 4.68
CA GLN A 113 7.04 17.34 5.99
C GLN A 113 8.01 17.68 7.12
N LEU A 114 9.29 17.30 6.99
CA LEU A 114 10.32 17.58 7.99
C LEU A 114 10.56 19.08 8.16
N LYS A 115 10.64 19.83 7.06
CA LYS A 115 10.78 21.29 7.08
C LYS A 115 9.63 21.95 7.83
N THR A 116 8.40 21.56 7.52
CA THR A 116 7.19 22.09 8.19
C THR A 116 7.17 21.70 9.68
N ALA A 117 7.55 20.47 10.02
CA ALA A 117 7.66 20.00 11.39
C ALA A 117 8.68 20.80 12.21
N LEU A 118 9.82 21.13 11.62
CA LEU A 118 10.86 21.95 12.25
C LEU A 118 10.41 23.41 12.43
N GLU A 119 9.78 24.01 11.42
CA GLU A 119 9.23 25.37 11.50
C GLU A 119 8.16 25.49 12.61
N THR A 120 7.35 24.45 12.78
CA THR A 120 6.26 24.43 13.77
C THR A 120 6.67 23.85 15.13
N LYS A 121 7.95 23.45 15.31
CA LYS A 121 8.47 22.75 16.51
C LYS A 121 7.63 21.53 16.92
N ARG A 122 7.07 20.83 15.93
CA ARG A 122 6.27 19.61 16.11
C ARG A 122 6.86 18.50 15.27
N VAL A 123 7.99 17.99 15.71
CA VAL A 123 8.54 16.75 15.17
C VAL A 123 7.85 15.59 15.86
N GLU A 124 7.02 14.86 15.12
CA GLU A 124 6.36 13.65 15.61
C GLU A 124 7.42 12.55 15.77
N VAL A 125 7.55 12.00 16.97
CA VAL A 125 8.54 10.96 17.30
C VAL A 125 7.82 9.64 17.53
N GLN A 126 8.29 8.59 16.86
CA GLN A 126 7.84 7.23 17.11
C GLN A 126 8.90 6.49 17.95
N PRO A 127 8.63 6.17 19.23
CA PRO A 127 9.55 5.37 20.01
C PRO A 127 9.66 3.96 19.41
N LEU A 128 10.89 3.44 19.37
CA LEU A 128 11.16 2.08 18.92
C LEU A 128 10.68 1.08 19.98
N LEU A 129 10.02 0.00 19.55
CA LEU A 129 9.59 -1.08 20.46
C LEU A 129 10.78 -1.77 21.13
N ILE A 130 11.89 -1.86 20.39
CA ILE A 130 13.15 -2.44 20.83
C ILE A 130 14.23 -1.43 20.45
N PRO A 131 15.03 -0.93 21.41
CA PRO A 131 16.14 -0.02 21.10
C PRO A 131 17.13 -0.67 20.14
N VAL A 132 17.58 0.12 19.16
CA VAL A 132 18.60 -0.30 18.20
C VAL A 132 19.96 0.18 18.70
N THR A 133 20.90 -0.75 18.85
CA THR A 133 22.29 -0.43 19.20
C THR A 133 23.19 -0.58 17.99
N PHE A 134 24.17 0.30 17.86
CA PHE A 134 25.18 0.25 16.80
C PHE A 134 26.54 0.64 17.36
N ALA A 135 27.60 0.18 16.71
CA ALA A 135 28.97 0.56 17.08
C ALA A 135 29.25 1.98 16.59
N ALA A 136 29.77 2.82 17.47
CA ALA A 136 30.20 4.18 17.17
C ALA A 136 31.65 4.38 17.61
N SER A 137 32.40 5.16 16.84
CA SER A 137 33.74 5.62 17.19
C SER A 137 33.70 6.64 18.33
N PRO A 138 34.82 6.86 19.06
CA PRO A 138 34.88 7.87 20.11
C PRO A 138 34.55 9.28 19.62
N VAL A 139 34.85 9.59 18.36
CA VAL A 139 34.54 10.89 17.75
C VAL A 139 33.04 11.05 17.51
N GLU A 140 32.36 10.00 17.02
CA GLU A 140 30.90 10.03 16.81
C GLU A 140 30.15 10.15 18.14
N ILE A 141 30.60 9.46 19.19
CA ILE A 141 30.03 9.57 20.54
C ILE A 141 30.19 11.00 21.06
N GLY A 142 31.42 11.56 21.00
CA GLY A 142 31.66 12.93 21.46
C GLY A 142 30.84 13.96 20.68
N THR A 143 30.69 13.78 19.37
CA THR A 143 29.85 14.66 18.52
C THR A 143 28.37 14.55 18.89
N ALA A 144 27.85 13.35 19.11
CA ALA A 144 26.46 13.15 19.51
C ALA A 144 26.16 13.76 20.88
N GLU A 145 27.11 13.69 21.82
CA GLU A 145 27.00 14.34 23.13
C GLU A 145 27.03 15.87 23.02
N GLU A 146 27.91 16.43 22.20
CA GLU A 146 28.01 17.88 21.96
C GLU A 146 26.72 18.45 21.35
N PHE A 147 26.09 17.73 20.43
CA PHE A 147 24.88 18.15 19.73
C PHE A 147 23.59 17.50 20.24
N ARG A 148 23.57 17.01 21.50
CA ARG A 148 22.41 16.31 22.08
C ARG A 148 21.11 17.13 21.95
N ASP A 149 21.13 18.41 22.28
CA ASP A 149 19.94 19.27 22.18
C ASP A 149 19.43 19.39 20.74
N THR A 150 20.33 19.35 19.75
CA THR A 150 19.95 19.36 18.33
C THR A 150 19.33 18.02 17.92
N LEU A 151 19.89 16.90 18.39
CA LEU A 151 19.34 15.56 18.15
C LEU A 151 17.92 15.44 18.75
N THR A 152 17.72 15.92 19.98
CA THR A 152 16.40 15.95 20.62
C THR A 152 15.41 16.84 19.87
N LEU A 153 15.85 18.00 19.36
CA LEU A 153 15.01 18.87 18.51
C LEU A 153 14.57 18.16 17.21
N LEU A 154 15.44 17.30 16.66
CA LEU A 154 15.16 16.48 15.47
C LEU A 154 14.38 15.20 15.79
N GLY A 155 14.06 14.94 17.06
CA GLY A 155 13.27 13.78 17.48
C GLY A 155 14.07 12.51 17.80
N PHE A 156 15.38 12.63 18.03
CA PHE A 156 16.24 11.53 18.46
C PHE A 156 16.48 11.56 19.98
N ASP A 157 16.46 10.37 20.60
CA ASP A 157 16.73 10.10 22.02
C ASP A 157 17.70 8.91 22.16
#